data_AF-A0A2E9UTC2-F1
#
_entry.id   AF-A0A2E9UTC2-F1
#
_cell.length_a   1.000
_cell.length_b   1.000
_cell.length_c   1.000
_cell.angle_alpha   90.00
_cell.angle_beta   90.00
_cell.angle_gamma   90.00
#
_symmetry.space_group_name_H-M   'P 1'
#
loop_
_entity.id
_entity.type
_entity.pdbx_description
1 polymer ?
#
loop_
_entity_poly.entity_id
_entity_poly.type
_entity_poly.pdbx_seq_one_letter_code
_entity_poly.pdbx_strand_id
1 'polypeptide(L)'
;MNSDIVSPMQGTVLFIDVEIGDDVALGQRVALIESMKMEHEILTTSSGTVQKIHIEVGETVSEEQNLISLMLKEVSKDTESSFNEIDLDFIRDDLEAVNERHALGLDHRRRKAVERRRASQQRTARENLDDLVDGNSYIEYGPLAIAPQRKRRTLEDLIENTPADGMIGGIAEVNGHLFPDENSQCVIMSYDYTVLAGTQGGQNHRKKDRLFEIAKRLERPVIFFTEGGGGRPGDTDGLQVAGLDCLAFGLWAELSALVPLVGINSGYCFAGNAAILGCCDVVIATENSNIGMGGPAMIEGGGLGTYDPKEIGPMEIQRYNGVVDISVIDEEEAVQVAKKYISYFQGPIADWECSDQRQLRHLIPENRLRVYDVREIIEVIFDSDSLLEIRKDFGLGIITTLARIEGQPVGVIANNPAHLGGAIDSDAADKASRFMQLCDAFDLPLVNLCDTPGFMVGPEAEKTGLVRHVSRMFVTARSMSIPTCTIVLRKAYGLGAQAMASGGFKFPLFTIAWPTSEFGGMGLEGAVKLGYRKELEAIEDLEERESAYQALVERMYEVGKGISMADHFEIDDVIDPMESRRWISHMLKAASSPKQRSGKKRPMIDTW
;
A
#
# COMPACT_ATOMS: atom_id res chain seq x y z
N MET A 1 -7.16 -74.71 -0.93
CA MET A 1 -7.42 -73.66 0.07
C MET A 1 -8.37 -72.68 -0.59
N ASN A 2 -9.45 -72.28 0.09
CA ASN A 2 -10.41 -71.31 -0.45
C ASN A 2 -10.11 -69.93 0.15
N SER A 3 -10.31 -68.87 -0.64
CA SER A 3 -10.18 -67.48 -0.20
C SER A 3 -11.48 -66.76 -0.51
N ASP A 4 -12.01 -66.03 0.47
CA ASP A 4 -13.24 -65.27 0.31
C ASP A 4 -12.93 -63.79 0.05
N ILE A 5 -13.66 -63.19 -0.89
CA ILE A 5 -13.69 -61.76 -1.15
C ILE A 5 -14.92 -61.22 -0.42
N VAL A 6 -14.70 -60.36 0.57
CA VAL A 6 -15.76 -59.77 1.39
C VAL A 6 -15.99 -58.31 1.00
N SER A 7 -17.17 -57.79 1.31
CA SER A 7 -17.43 -56.37 1.17
C SER A 7 -16.60 -55.59 2.18
N PRO A 8 -15.83 -54.57 1.75
CA PRO A 8 -15.12 -53.71 2.69
C PRO A 8 -16.06 -52.69 3.38
N MET A 9 -17.33 -52.61 2.98
CA MET A 9 -18.30 -51.65 3.49
C MET A 9 -19.74 -52.08 3.22
N GLN A 10 -20.71 -51.41 3.83
CA GLN A 10 -22.11 -51.54 3.44
C GLN A 10 -22.37 -50.79 2.12
N GLY A 11 -23.10 -51.40 1.19
CA GLY A 11 -23.49 -50.75 -0.07
C GLY A 11 -24.37 -51.62 -0.97
N THR A 12 -24.81 -51.09 -2.10
CA THR A 12 -25.64 -51.79 -3.09
C THR A 12 -24.78 -52.28 -4.26
N VAL A 13 -24.89 -53.56 -4.61
CA VAL A 13 -24.14 -54.13 -5.75
C VAL A 13 -24.68 -53.56 -7.06
N LEU A 14 -23.83 -52.88 -7.83
CA LEU A 14 -24.19 -52.32 -9.15
C LEU A 14 -23.92 -53.30 -10.28
N PHE A 15 -22.74 -53.94 -10.27
CA PHE A 15 -22.33 -54.90 -11.28
C PHE A 15 -21.45 -56.00 -10.66
N ILE A 16 -21.45 -57.17 -11.29
CA ILE A 16 -20.57 -58.29 -11.00
C ILE A 16 -19.86 -58.62 -12.32
N ASP A 17 -18.54 -58.53 -12.33
CA ASP A 17 -17.71 -58.62 -13.56
C ASP A 17 -17.24 -60.05 -13.88
N VAL A 18 -17.64 -61.03 -13.06
CA VAL A 18 -17.16 -62.43 -13.14
C VAL A 18 -18.29 -63.43 -13.01
N GLU A 19 -18.11 -64.61 -13.61
CA GLU A 19 -19.01 -65.76 -13.52
C GLU A 19 -18.38 -66.92 -12.73
N ILE A 20 -19.21 -67.87 -12.28
CA ILE A 20 -18.72 -69.09 -11.64
C ILE A 20 -17.92 -69.91 -12.67
N GLY A 21 -16.67 -70.22 -12.34
CA GLY A 21 -15.74 -70.93 -13.21
C GLY A 21 -14.65 -70.03 -13.82
N ASP A 22 -14.75 -68.71 -13.70
CA ASP A 22 -13.75 -67.77 -14.20
C ASP A 22 -12.45 -67.82 -13.38
N ASP A 23 -11.31 -67.75 -14.06
CA ASP A 23 -10.00 -67.55 -13.44
C ASP A 23 -9.76 -66.04 -13.23
N VAL A 24 -9.52 -65.62 -11.98
CA VAL A 24 -9.25 -64.24 -11.59
C VAL A 24 -7.82 -64.07 -11.06
N ALA A 25 -7.13 -63.04 -11.52
CA ALA A 25 -5.79 -62.68 -11.04
C ALA A 25 -5.87 -61.81 -9.77
N LEU A 26 -4.77 -61.70 -9.02
CA LEU A 26 -4.66 -60.77 -7.88
C LEU A 26 -4.86 -59.30 -8.31
N GLY A 27 -5.71 -58.58 -7.60
CA GLY A 27 -6.04 -57.17 -7.88
C GLY A 27 -6.93 -56.96 -9.11
N GLN A 28 -7.62 -58.01 -9.59
CA GLN A 28 -8.63 -57.90 -10.64
C GLN A 28 -9.97 -57.46 -10.03
N ARG A 29 -10.69 -56.57 -10.71
CA ARG A 29 -12.03 -56.16 -10.30
C ARG A 29 -13.05 -57.27 -10.55
N VAL A 30 -13.90 -57.53 -9.55
CA VAL A 30 -14.90 -58.61 -9.59
C VAL A 30 -16.32 -58.15 -9.32
N ALA A 31 -16.50 -57.01 -8.66
CA ALA A 31 -17.80 -56.38 -8.48
C ALA A 31 -17.64 -54.87 -8.29
N LEU A 32 -18.72 -54.13 -8.47
CA LEU A 32 -18.82 -52.70 -8.18
C LEU A 32 -19.95 -52.48 -7.18
N ILE A 33 -19.67 -51.80 -6.07
CA ILE A 33 -20.65 -51.51 -5.02
C ILE A 33 -20.84 -50.01 -4.89
N GLU A 34 -22.09 -49.54 -4.87
CA GLU A 34 -22.45 -48.17 -4.53
C GLU A 34 -22.62 -48.01 -3.02
N SER A 35 -21.88 -47.10 -2.40
CA SER A 35 -22.12 -46.69 -1.01
C SER A 35 -22.06 -45.18 -0.92
N MET A 36 -23.05 -44.55 -0.28
CA MET A 36 -23.10 -43.10 -0.05
C MET A 36 -22.87 -42.24 -1.33
N LYS A 37 -23.41 -42.66 -2.48
CA LYS A 37 -23.25 -42.05 -3.83
C LYS A 37 -21.85 -42.16 -4.44
N MET A 38 -21.00 -43.03 -3.90
CA MET A 38 -19.69 -43.36 -4.43
C MET A 38 -19.68 -44.81 -4.91
N GLU A 39 -19.06 -45.05 -6.06
CA GLU A 39 -18.85 -46.39 -6.59
C GLU A 39 -17.50 -46.92 -6.10
N HIS A 40 -17.50 -48.15 -5.59
CA HIS A 40 -16.33 -48.81 -5.02
C HIS A 40 -16.05 -50.11 -5.77
N GLU A 41 -14.88 -50.18 -6.39
CA GLU A 41 -14.39 -51.38 -7.04
C GLU A 41 -14.01 -52.43 -6.00
N ILE A 42 -14.59 -53.62 -6.12
CA ILE A 42 -14.22 -54.79 -5.32
C ILE A 42 -13.14 -55.53 -6.09
N LEU A 43 -11.91 -55.46 -5.58
CA LEU A 43 -10.74 -56.10 -6.15
C LEU A 43 -10.45 -57.42 -5.44
N THR A 44 -9.94 -58.40 -6.17
CA THR A 44 -9.48 -59.66 -5.59
C THR A 44 -8.23 -59.46 -4.72
N THR A 45 -8.20 -60.12 -3.56
CA THR A 45 -7.04 -60.13 -2.63
C THR A 45 -6.15 -61.36 -2.83
N SER A 46 -6.54 -62.28 -3.72
CA SER A 46 -5.80 -63.49 -4.09
C SER A 46 -6.18 -63.93 -5.51
N SER A 47 -5.32 -64.72 -6.17
CA SER A 47 -5.64 -65.32 -7.47
C SER A 47 -6.33 -66.68 -7.31
N GLY A 48 -7.27 -67.00 -8.19
CA GLY A 48 -8.02 -68.25 -8.09
C GLY A 48 -9.11 -68.41 -9.13
N THR A 49 -9.82 -69.53 -9.07
CA THR A 49 -11.02 -69.76 -9.89
C THR A 49 -12.26 -69.45 -9.05
N VAL A 50 -13.20 -68.66 -9.57
CA VAL A 50 -14.47 -68.31 -8.90
C VAL A 50 -15.30 -69.58 -8.68
N GLN A 51 -15.49 -69.99 -7.41
CA GLN A 51 -16.32 -71.15 -7.07
C GLN A 51 -17.78 -70.77 -6.85
N LYS A 52 -18.02 -69.61 -6.24
CA LYS A 52 -19.36 -69.19 -5.84
C LYS A 52 -19.44 -67.68 -5.74
N ILE A 53 -20.55 -67.13 -6.21
CA ILE A 53 -20.95 -65.73 -6.04
C ILE A 53 -22.13 -65.75 -5.07
N HIS A 54 -22.06 -64.97 -3.99
CA HIS A 54 -23.05 -64.97 -2.88
C HIS A 54 -23.98 -63.76 -2.93
N ILE A 55 -23.88 -62.93 -3.96
CA ILE A 55 -24.57 -61.66 -4.11
C ILE A 55 -25.27 -61.55 -5.46
N GLU A 56 -26.31 -60.72 -5.53
CA GLU A 56 -27.01 -60.36 -6.77
C GLU A 56 -26.90 -58.85 -7.07
N VAL A 57 -26.94 -58.48 -8.36
CA VAL A 57 -27.02 -57.06 -8.75
C VAL A 57 -28.30 -56.43 -8.20
N GLY A 58 -28.16 -55.29 -7.52
CA GLY A 58 -29.23 -54.60 -6.80
C GLY A 58 -29.36 -55.01 -5.32
N GLU A 59 -28.63 -56.04 -4.86
CA GLU A 59 -28.61 -56.44 -3.46
C GLU A 59 -27.85 -55.44 -2.59
N THR A 60 -28.34 -55.18 -1.37
CA THR A 60 -27.58 -54.43 -0.37
C THR A 60 -26.77 -55.38 0.48
N VAL A 61 -25.45 -55.19 0.49
CA VAL A 61 -24.50 -55.99 1.25
C VAL A 61 -23.98 -55.22 2.46
N SER A 62 -23.60 -55.93 3.52
CA SER A 62 -23.00 -55.36 4.73
C SER A 62 -21.47 -55.44 4.70
N GLU A 63 -20.79 -54.65 5.51
CA GLU A 63 -19.35 -54.79 5.74
C GLU A 63 -19.02 -56.21 6.21
N GLU A 64 -17.91 -56.76 5.71
CA GLU A 64 -17.45 -58.14 5.89
C GLU A 64 -18.39 -59.24 5.31
N GLN A 65 -19.50 -58.88 4.67
CA GLN A 65 -20.35 -59.86 3.98
C GLN A 65 -19.55 -60.52 2.85
N ASN A 66 -19.54 -61.84 2.83
CA ASN A 66 -18.88 -62.61 1.76
C ASN A 66 -19.58 -62.36 0.42
N LEU A 67 -18.83 -61.90 -0.56
CA LEU A 67 -19.31 -61.59 -1.90
C LEU A 67 -19.01 -62.74 -2.86
N ILE A 68 -17.77 -63.22 -2.88
CA ILE A 68 -17.28 -64.23 -3.83
C ILE A 68 -16.28 -65.17 -3.14
N SER A 69 -16.47 -66.48 -3.31
CA SER A 69 -15.51 -67.50 -2.86
C SER A 69 -14.63 -67.98 -4.03
N LEU A 70 -13.31 -67.93 -3.83
CA LEU A 70 -12.31 -68.38 -4.79
C LEU A 70 -11.68 -69.72 -4.38
N MET A 71 -11.41 -70.59 -5.36
CA MET A 71 -10.44 -71.68 -5.24
C MET A 71 -9.05 -71.12 -5.54
N LEU A 72 -8.13 -71.12 -4.58
CA LEU A 72 -6.78 -70.60 -4.83
C LEU A 72 -6.09 -71.39 -5.96
N LYS A 73 -5.65 -70.66 -6.97
CA LYS A 73 -4.95 -71.13 -8.17
C LYS A 73 -4.02 -70.00 -8.62
N GLU A 74 -2.79 -70.31 -8.99
CA GLU A 74 -1.92 -69.32 -9.62
C GLU A 74 -2.45 -69.02 -11.02
N VAL A 75 -3.05 -67.85 -11.17
CA VAL A 75 -3.50 -67.30 -12.45
C VAL A 75 -2.54 -66.16 -12.77
N SER A 76 -1.66 -66.37 -13.76
CA SER A 76 -0.79 -65.31 -14.25
C SER A 76 -1.66 -64.26 -14.93
N LYS A 77 -1.56 -63.01 -14.46
CA LYS A 77 -2.20 -61.86 -15.09
C LYS A 77 -1.60 -61.73 -16.50
N ASP A 78 -2.37 -62.05 -17.55
CA ASP A 78 -2.04 -61.55 -18.88
C ASP A 78 -1.91 -60.04 -18.74
N THR A 79 -0.74 -59.52 -19.06
CA THR A 79 -0.30 -58.16 -18.75
C THR A 79 -0.96 -57.12 -19.67
N GLU A 80 -2.18 -57.40 -20.12
CA GLU A 80 -3.11 -56.46 -20.72
C GLU A 80 -4.15 -56.02 -19.67
N SER A 81 -3.73 -55.83 -18.42
CA SER A 81 -4.34 -54.74 -17.67
C SER A 81 -3.85 -53.46 -18.34
N SER A 82 -4.63 -52.96 -19.29
CA SER A 82 -4.61 -51.57 -19.69
C SER A 82 -4.76 -50.73 -18.41
N PHE A 83 -3.63 -50.46 -17.76
CA PHE A 83 -3.41 -49.11 -17.28
C PHE A 83 -3.56 -48.29 -18.55
N ASN A 84 -4.79 -47.81 -18.81
CA ASN A 84 -4.97 -46.73 -19.77
C ASN A 84 -3.93 -45.71 -19.35
N GLU A 85 -2.87 -45.55 -20.15
CA GLU A 85 -1.93 -44.45 -19.95
C GLU A 85 -2.81 -43.22 -19.87
N ILE A 86 -2.90 -42.65 -18.67
CA ILE A 86 -3.73 -41.48 -18.46
C ILE A 86 -3.02 -40.38 -19.22
N ASP A 87 -3.64 -39.92 -20.31
CA ASP A 87 -3.19 -38.74 -21.01
C ASP A 87 -3.31 -37.56 -20.05
N LEU A 88 -2.17 -37.11 -19.52
CA LEU A 88 -2.10 -36.01 -18.56
C LEU A 88 -2.45 -34.66 -19.21
N ASP A 89 -2.44 -34.58 -20.55
CA ASP A 89 -2.83 -33.40 -21.32
C ASP A 89 -4.32 -33.44 -21.70
N PHE A 90 -5.04 -34.53 -21.42
CA PHE A 90 -6.48 -34.61 -21.68
C PHE A 90 -7.26 -33.70 -20.71
N ILE A 91 -7.82 -32.63 -21.26
CA ILE A 91 -8.71 -31.73 -20.56
C ILE A 91 -10.13 -32.31 -20.60
N ARG A 92 -10.67 -32.62 -19.43
CA ARG A 92 -12.07 -33.06 -19.26
C ARG A 92 -13.04 -31.93 -19.57
N ASP A 93 -14.25 -32.28 -20.02
CA ASP A 93 -15.31 -31.31 -20.33
C ASP A 93 -15.66 -30.37 -19.17
N ASP A 94 -15.61 -30.86 -17.93
CA ASP A 94 -15.89 -30.05 -16.74
C ASP A 94 -14.76 -29.04 -16.45
N LEU A 95 -13.50 -29.43 -16.65
CA LEU A 95 -12.35 -28.52 -16.59
C LEU A 95 -12.39 -27.49 -17.72
N GLU A 96 -12.75 -27.91 -18.94
CA GLU A 96 -12.86 -27.00 -20.08
C GLU A 96 -13.96 -25.95 -19.85
N ALA A 97 -15.10 -26.34 -19.26
CA ALA A 97 -16.15 -25.40 -18.88
C ALA A 97 -15.65 -24.35 -17.85
N VAL A 98 -14.77 -24.74 -16.93
CA VAL A 98 -14.12 -23.82 -16.00
C VAL A 98 -13.14 -22.91 -16.73
N ASN A 99 -12.26 -23.47 -17.57
CA ASN A 99 -11.28 -22.71 -18.36
C ASN A 99 -11.97 -21.64 -19.22
N GLU A 100 -13.03 -22.02 -19.94
CA GLU A 100 -13.81 -21.10 -20.76
C GLU A 100 -14.46 -20.01 -19.90
N ARG A 101 -15.00 -20.37 -18.73
CA ARG A 101 -15.61 -19.40 -17.81
C ARG A 101 -14.59 -18.40 -17.26
N HIS A 102 -13.37 -18.83 -16.98
CA HIS A 102 -12.26 -17.95 -16.59
C HIS A 102 -11.82 -17.06 -17.76
N ALA A 103 -11.70 -17.63 -18.97
CA ALA A 103 -11.25 -16.92 -20.15
C ALA A 103 -12.11 -15.69 -20.46
N LEU A 104 -13.43 -15.77 -20.27
CA LEU A 104 -14.36 -14.64 -20.46
C LEU A 104 -14.03 -13.40 -19.61
N GLY A 105 -13.33 -13.59 -18.48
CA GLY A 105 -12.87 -12.49 -17.64
C GLY A 105 -11.60 -11.80 -18.14
N LEU A 106 -10.88 -12.40 -19.09
CA LEU A 106 -9.59 -11.94 -19.61
C LEU A 106 -9.76 -10.99 -20.80
N ASP A 107 -8.82 -10.05 -20.94
CA ASP A 107 -8.89 -8.96 -21.93
C ASP A 107 -9.00 -9.46 -23.37
N HIS A 108 -8.30 -10.55 -23.72
CA HIS A 108 -8.35 -11.12 -25.07
C HIS A 108 -9.75 -11.61 -25.46
N ARG A 109 -10.61 -11.97 -24.49
CA ARG A 109 -12.02 -12.32 -24.70
C ARG A 109 -12.96 -11.12 -24.58
N ARG A 110 -12.47 -9.94 -24.23
CA ARG A 110 -13.25 -8.71 -23.98
C ARG A 110 -12.87 -7.55 -24.91
N ARG A 111 -12.53 -7.85 -26.17
CA ARG A 111 -11.96 -6.89 -27.15
C ARG A 111 -12.68 -5.54 -27.23
N LYS A 112 -14.02 -5.53 -27.24
CA LYS A 112 -14.81 -4.28 -27.29
C LYS A 112 -14.60 -3.38 -26.07
N ALA A 113 -14.45 -3.96 -24.87
CA ALA A 113 -14.19 -3.21 -23.65
C ALA A 113 -12.76 -2.65 -23.66
N VAL A 114 -11.79 -3.48 -24.08
CA VAL A 114 -10.38 -3.09 -24.24
C VAL A 114 -10.22 -1.95 -25.25
N GLU A 115 -10.85 -2.06 -26.43
CA GLU A 115 -10.80 -1.02 -27.47
C GLU A 115 -11.39 0.31 -26.99
N ARG A 116 -12.52 0.27 -26.27
CA ARG A 116 -13.10 1.48 -25.66
C ARG A 116 -12.20 2.11 -24.62
N ARG A 117 -11.55 1.28 -23.78
CA ARG A 117 -10.65 1.75 -22.73
C ARG A 117 -9.38 2.37 -23.31
N ARG A 118 -8.76 1.72 -24.29
CA ARG A 118 -7.58 2.28 -24.99
C ARG A 118 -7.90 3.52 -25.80
N ALA A 119 -9.14 3.69 -26.28
CA ALA A 119 -9.58 4.92 -26.94
C ALA A 119 -9.60 6.15 -26.00
N SER A 120 -9.70 5.96 -24.68
CA SER A 120 -9.50 7.03 -23.69
C SER A 120 -8.04 7.17 -23.22
N GLN A 121 -7.10 6.53 -23.92
CA GLN A 121 -5.67 6.48 -23.57
C GLN A 121 -5.40 5.92 -22.17
N GLN A 122 -6.28 5.03 -21.70
CA GLN A 122 -6.13 4.37 -20.41
C GLN A 122 -5.90 2.88 -20.60
N ARG A 123 -5.24 2.27 -19.62
CA ARG A 123 -5.02 0.84 -19.49
C ARG A 123 -6.26 0.15 -18.92
N THR A 124 -6.40 -1.14 -19.14
CA THR A 124 -7.38 -1.97 -18.45
C THR A 124 -6.92 -2.29 -17.03
N ALA A 125 -7.84 -2.77 -16.21
CA ALA A 125 -7.50 -3.27 -14.88
C ALA A 125 -6.46 -4.41 -14.94
N ARG A 126 -6.54 -5.30 -15.94
CA ARG A 126 -5.58 -6.40 -16.09
C ARG A 126 -4.22 -5.92 -16.58
N GLU A 127 -4.17 -4.98 -17.52
CA GLU A 127 -2.91 -4.38 -17.98
C GLU A 127 -2.14 -3.69 -16.82
N ASN A 128 -2.85 -3.01 -15.91
CA ASN A 128 -2.23 -2.42 -14.72
C ASN A 128 -1.69 -3.49 -13.75
N LEU A 129 -2.41 -4.60 -13.59
CA LEU A 129 -1.96 -5.72 -12.75
C LEU A 129 -0.76 -6.44 -13.36
N ASP A 130 -0.78 -6.69 -14.67
CA ASP A 130 0.30 -7.37 -15.38
C ASP A 130 1.61 -6.56 -15.35
N ASP A 131 1.52 -5.21 -15.36
CA ASP A 131 2.69 -4.35 -15.15
C ASP A 131 3.14 -4.36 -13.69
N LEU A 132 2.21 -4.36 -12.73
CA LEU A 132 2.52 -4.28 -11.31
C LEU A 132 3.15 -5.56 -10.74
N VAL A 133 2.65 -6.72 -11.15
CA VAL A 133 2.95 -8.02 -10.54
C VAL A 133 4.15 -8.70 -11.19
N ASP A 134 4.97 -9.37 -10.38
CA ASP A 134 6.10 -10.16 -10.88
C ASP A 134 5.62 -11.48 -11.49
N GLY A 135 5.96 -11.70 -12.77
CA GLY A 135 5.77 -12.96 -13.48
C GLY A 135 4.34 -13.51 -13.37
N ASN A 136 4.22 -14.81 -13.07
CA ASN A 136 2.94 -15.50 -12.91
C ASN A 136 2.52 -15.65 -11.43
N SER A 137 2.92 -14.73 -10.56
CA SER A 137 2.66 -14.84 -9.11
C SER A 137 1.23 -14.49 -8.70
N TYR A 138 0.41 -13.91 -9.58
CA TYR A 138 -0.95 -13.46 -9.25
C TYR A 138 -1.92 -14.62 -9.04
N ILE A 139 -2.48 -14.69 -7.83
CA ILE A 139 -3.55 -15.63 -7.45
C ILE A 139 -4.85 -14.86 -7.25
N GLU A 140 -5.72 -14.90 -8.25
CA GLU A 140 -6.99 -14.15 -8.27
C GLU A 140 -8.08 -14.79 -7.40
N TYR A 141 -8.77 -13.97 -6.59
CA TYR A 141 -9.90 -14.38 -5.77
C TYR A 141 -11.22 -14.01 -6.43
N GLY A 142 -12.12 -14.99 -6.55
CA GLY A 142 -13.45 -14.81 -7.13
C GLY A 142 -13.49 -14.27 -8.57
N PRO A 143 -12.66 -14.77 -9.52
CA PRO A 143 -12.69 -14.33 -10.92
C PRO A 143 -14.06 -14.59 -11.59
N LEU A 144 -14.78 -15.63 -11.15
CA LEU A 144 -16.07 -16.04 -11.73
C LEU A 144 -17.29 -15.31 -11.15
N ALA A 145 -17.08 -14.36 -10.24
CA ALA A 145 -18.16 -13.55 -9.66
C ALA A 145 -18.87 -12.71 -10.75
N ILE A 146 -20.17 -12.52 -10.58
CA ILE A 146 -21.03 -11.74 -11.49
C ILE A 146 -21.99 -10.87 -10.69
N ALA A 147 -22.46 -9.79 -11.31
CA ALA A 147 -23.36 -8.86 -10.64
C ALA A 147 -24.64 -9.55 -10.14
N PRO A 148 -25.14 -9.20 -8.94
CA PRO A 148 -26.35 -9.78 -8.38
C PRO A 148 -27.62 -9.15 -9.02
N GLN A 149 -27.80 -9.38 -10.32
CA GLN A 149 -28.87 -8.83 -11.16
C GLN A 149 -29.68 -9.88 -11.94
N ARG A 150 -29.70 -11.13 -11.46
CA ARG A 150 -30.42 -12.27 -12.08
C ARG A 150 -31.92 -12.05 -12.22
N LYS A 151 -32.54 -11.18 -11.41
CA LYS A 151 -33.96 -10.83 -11.56
C LYS A 151 -34.28 -9.98 -12.80
N ARG A 152 -33.28 -9.36 -13.44
CA ARG A 152 -33.46 -8.43 -14.58
C ARG A 152 -32.57 -8.73 -15.79
N ARG A 153 -31.66 -9.70 -15.68
CA ARG A 153 -30.70 -10.09 -16.73
C ARG A 153 -30.59 -11.61 -16.78
N THR A 154 -30.31 -12.15 -17.96
CA THR A 154 -30.02 -13.58 -18.11
C THR A 154 -28.67 -13.93 -17.49
N LEU A 155 -28.45 -15.21 -17.21
CA LEU A 155 -27.17 -15.65 -16.65
C LEU A 155 -26.04 -15.39 -17.64
N GLU A 156 -26.26 -15.66 -18.93
CA GLU A 156 -25.30 -15.46 -20.01
C GLU A 156 -24.88 -13.99 -20.14
N ASP A 157 -25.83 -13.04 -20.07
CA ASP A 157 -25.53 -11.60 -20.10
C ASP A 157 -24.67 -11.18 -18.89
N LEU A 158 -24.98 -11.70 -17.69
CA LEU A 158 -24.18 -11.40 -16.49
C LEU A 158 -22.77 -12.00 -16.59
N ILE A 159 -22.67 -13.21 -17.12
CA ILE A 159 -21.43 -13.94 -17.37
C ILE A 159 -20.49 -13.13 -18.27
N GLU A 160 -21.03 -12.54 -19.33
CA GLU A 160 -20.27 -11.78 -20.35
C GLU A 160 -20.00 -10.33 -19.93
N ASN A 161 -20.99 -9.64 -19.36
CA ASN A 161 -20.95 -8.19 -19.15
C ASN A 161 -20.65 -7.76 -17.71
N THR A 162 -20.55 -8.71 -16.77
CA THR A 162 -20.19 -8.41 -15.37
C THR A 162 -19.08 -9.30 -14.81
N PRO A 163 -18.00 -9.58 -15.58
CA PRO A 163 -16.92 -10.46 -15.12
C PRO A 163 -16.28 -9.91 -13.84
N ALA A 164 -15.94 -10.82 -12.92
CA ALA A 164 -15.41 -10.53 -11.59
C ALA A 164 -16.25 -9.52 -10.76
N ASP A 165 -17.50 -9.27 -11.14
CA ASP A 165 -18.35 -8.18 -10.66
C ASP A 165 -17.71 -6.77 -10.75
N GLY A 166 -16.81 -6.57 -11.71
CA GLY A 166 -16.13 -5.30 -11.93
C GLY A 166 -15.05 -4.95 -10.90
N MET A 167 -14.52 -5.95 -10.19
CA MET A 167 -13.33 -5.80 -9.36
C MET A 167 -12.50 -7.08 -9.39
N ILE A 168 -11.26 -6.97 -9.86
CA ILE A 168 -10.26 -8.03 -9.79
C ILE A 168 -9.42 -7.84 -8.53
N GLY A 169 -9.05 -8.93 -7.86
CA GLY A 169 -8.27 -8.82 -6.64
C GLY A 169 -7.72 -10.16 -6.18
N GLY A 170 -6.55 -10.13 -5.56
CA GLY A 170 -5.81 -11.33 -5.22
C GLY A 170 -4.51 -11.05 -4.46
N ILE A 171 -3.65 -12.06 -4.38
CA ILE A 171 -2.30 -11.95 -3.81
C ILE A 171 -1.29 -12.08 -4.95
N ALA A 172 -0.19 -11.33 -4.89
CA ALA A 172 0.89 -11.37 -5.85
C ALA A 172 2.21 -10.91 -5.24
N GLU A 173 3.31 -11.18 -5.93
CA GLU A 173 4.62 -10.60 -5.64
C GLU A 173 4.79 -9.27 -6.36
N VAL A 174 5.37 -8.29 -5.64
CA VAL A 174 5.80 -7.01 -6.17
C VAL A 174 7.23 -6.76 -5.70
N ASN A 175 8.13 -6.46 -6.63
CA ASN A 175 9.55 -6.26 -6.39
C ASN A 175 10.31 -7.52 -5.89
N GLY A 176 9.88 -8.72 -6.27
CA GLY A 176 10.53 -10.00 -5.91
C GLY A 176 11.96 -10.16 -6.44
N HIS A 177 12.36 -9.34 -7.41
CA HIS A 177 13.76 -9.25 -7.85
C HIS A 177 14.66 -8.44 -6.89
N LEU A 178 14.08 -7.65 -5.97
CA LEU A 178 14.79 -6.83 -4.98
C LEU A 178 14.67 -7.37 -3.55
N PHE A 179 13.55 -8.03 -3.24
CA PHE A 179 13.21 -8.45 -1.88
C PHE A 179 12.86 -9.95 -1.86
N PRO A 180 13.12 -10.65 -0.75
CA PRO A 180 12.74 -12.06 -0.61
C PRO A 180 11.22 -12.22 -0.68
N ASP A 181 10.75 -13.42 -1.03
CA ASP A 181 9.33 -13.77 -1.20
C ASP A 181 8.47 -13.31 -0.01
N GLU A 182 8.97 -13.46 1.22
CA GLU A 182 8.25 -13.04 2.42
C GLU A 182 8.02 -11.52 2.53
N ASN A 183 8.75 -10.69 1.80
CA ASN A 183 8.60 -9.23 1.79
C ASN A 183 8.03 -8.71 0.47
N SER A 184 8.01 -9.51 -0.61
CA SER A 184 7.45 -9.12 -1.91
C SER A 184 5.93 -9.30 -2.00
N GLN A 185 5.34 -10.12 -1.12
CA GLN A 185 3.93 -10.49 -1.16
C GLN A 185 2.99 -9.32 -0.77
N CYS A 186 2.08 -8.96 -1.69
CA CYS A 186 1.09 -7.89 -1.55
C CYS A 186 -0.32 -8.39 -1.90
N VAL A 187 -1.34 -7.79 -1.30
CA VAL A 187 -2.72 -7.90 -1.78
C VAL A 187 -2.93 -6.83 -2.85
N ILE A 188 -3.34 -7.24 -4.04
CA ILE A 188 -3.56 -6.36 -5.19
C ILE A 188 -5.03 -6.34 -5.55
N MET A 189 -5.57 -5.15 -5.75
CA MET A 189 -6.99 -4.93 -6.04
C MET A 189 -7.16 -3.88 -7.13
N SER A 190 -8.11 -4.07 -8.04
CA SER A 190 -8.46 -3.07 -9.05
C SER A 190 -9.93 -3.16 -9.36
N TYR A 191 -10.64 -2.03 -9.26
CA TYR A 191 -11.91 -1.91 -9.95
C TYR A 191 -11.67 -1.93 -11.47
N ASP A 192 -12.64 -2.45 -12.22
CA ASP A 192 -12.65 -2.42 -13.68
C ASP A 192 -13.74 -1.45 -14.15
N TYR A 193 -13.33 -0.26 -14.58
CA TYR A 193 -14.25 0.78 -15.02
C TYR A 193 -15.11 0.35 -16.22
N THR A 194 -14.62 -0.60 -17.03
CA THR A 194 -15.37 -1.11 -18.19
C THR A 194 -16.56 -1.99 -17.77
N VAL A 195 -16.62 -2.43 -16.51
CA VAL A 195 -17.75 -3.16 -15.92
C VAL A 195 -18.55 -2.23 -15.03
N LEU A 196 -19.70 -1.78 -15.54
CA LEU A 196 -20.65 -0.96 -14.78
C LEU A 196 -19.99 0.27 -14.12
N ALA A 197 -19.08 0.94 -14.84
CA ALA A 197 -18.36 2.14 -14.40
C ALA A 197 -17.55 1.95 -13.10
N GLY A 198 -17.02 0.74 -12.85
CA GLY A 198 -16.22 0.45 -11.66
C GLY A 198 -16.99 0.60 -10.35
N THR A 199 -18.31 0.53 -10.42
CA THR A 199 -19.19 0.75 -9.26
C THR A 199 -19.15 -0.43 -8.29
N GLN A 200 -19.39 -0.13 -7.01
CA GLN A 200 -19.36 -1.07 -5.90
C GLN A 200 -20.73 -1.78 -5.77
N GLY A 201 -20.78 -3.05 -6.17
CA GLY A 201 -21.96 -3.91 -6.13
C GLY A 201 -21.88 -4.97 -5.04
N GLY A 202 -22.93 -5.78 -4.91
CA GLY A 202 -23.05 -6.75 -3.82
C GLY A 202 -21.95 -7.82 -3.81
N GLN A 203 -21.51 -8.33 -4.96
CA GLN A 203 -20.47 -9.36 -4.98
C GLN A 203 -19.07 -8.77 -4.85
N ASN A 204 -18.78 -7.64 -5.51
CA ASN A 204 -17.47 -7.00 -5.36
C ASN A 204 -17.25 -6.42 -3.95
N HIS A 205 -18.31 -6.06 -3.20
CA HIS A 205 -18.23 -5.81 -1.76
C HIS A 205 -17.77 -7.05 -0.98
N ARG A 206 -18.40 -8.21 -1.20
CA ARG A 206 -18.00 -9.46 -0.52
C ARG A 206 -16.57 -9.87 -0.88
N LYS A 207 -16.16 -9.66 -2.13
CA LYS A 207 -14.79 -9.90 -2.58
C LYS A 207 -13.79 -8.97 -1.89
N LYS A 208 -14.05 -7.66 -1.82
CA LYS A 208 -13.12 -6.73 -1.15
C LYS A 208 -13.06 -6.98 0.35
N ASP A 209 -14.18 -7.24 1.02
CA ASP A 209 -14.20 -7.59 2.44
C ASP A 209 -13.33 -8.83 2.73
N ARG A 210 -13.39 -9.83 1.85
CA ARG A 210 -12.53 -11.03 1.94
C ARG A 210 -11.05 -10.69 1.74
N LEU A 211 -10.71 -9.82 0.80
CA LEU A 211 -9.32 -9.42 0.54
C LEU A 211 -8.76 -8.53 1.67
N PHE A 212 -9.57 -7.66 2.27
CA PHE A 212 -9.20 -6.87 3.45
C PHE A 212 -8.91 -7.79 4.64
N GLU A 213 -9.74 -8.82 4.84
CA GLU A 213 -9.50 -9.83 5.86
C GLU A 213 -8.20 -10.61 5.61
N ILE A 214 -7.92 -10.97 4.36
CA ILE A 214 -6.67 -11.63 3.98
C ILE A 214 -5.47 -10.72 4.27
N ALA A 215 -5.51 -9.46 3.84
CA ALA A 215 -4.47 -8.48 4.12
C ALA A 215 -4.21 -8.35 5.63
N LYS A 216 -5.27 -8.28 6.43
CA LYS A 216 -5.19 -8.22 7.91
C LYS A 216 -4.58 -9.48 8.52
N ARG A 217 -5.00 -10.67 8.08
CA ARG A 217 -4.56 -11.96 8.64
C ARG A 217 -3.11 -12.28 8.28
N LEU A 218 -2.69 -11.93 7.07
CA LEU A 218 -1.35 -12.17 6.57
C LEU A 218 -0.40 -10.99 6.84
N GLU A 219 -0.94 -9.87 7.34
CA GLU A 219 -0.23 -8.59 7.53
C GLU A 219 0.51 -8.17 6.25
N ARG A 220 -0.20 -8.20 5.11
CA ARG A 220 0.36 -7.88 3.79
C ARG A 220 -0.03 -6.48 3.33
N PRO A 221 0.89 -5.71 2.72
CA PRO A 221 0.56 -4.44 2.08
C PRO A 221 -0.56 -4.58 1.05
N VAL A 222 -1.30 -3.50 0.83
CA VAL A 222 -2.38 -3.47 -0.17
C VAL A 222 -2.14 -2.38 -1.20
N ILE A 223 -2.21 -2.74 -2.48
CA ILE A 223 -2.21 -1.79 -3.60
C ILE A 223 -3.57 -1.87 -4.28
N PHE A 224 -4.30 -0.74 -4.31
CA PHE A 224 -5.68 -0.69 -4.79
C PHE A 224 -5.86 0.40 -5.85
N PHE A 225 -6.19 -0.01 -7.08
CA PHE A 225 -6.70 0.88 -8.12
C PHE A 225 -8.19 1.19 -7.88
N THR A 226 -8.49 2.44 -7.53
CA THR A 226 -9.78 2.86 -6.97
C THR A 226 -10.74 3.49 -7.98
N GLU A 227 -10.45 3.47 -9.29
CA GLU A 227 -11.33 4.11 -10.29
C GLU A 227 -12.76 3.54 -10.24
N GLY A 228 -13.76 4.42 -10.12
CA GLY A 228 -15.16 4.03 -10.17
C GLY A 228 -16.13 5.05 -9.60
N GLY A 229 -17.42 4.84 -9.91
CA GLY A 229 -18.52 5.77 -9.61
C GLY A 229 -19.18 5.62 -8.24
N GLY A 230 -18.64 4.81 -7.33
CA GLY A 230 -19.23 4.57 -6.01
C GLY A 230 -20.27 3.46 -5.99
N GLY A 231 -21.24 3.53 -5.06
CA GLY A 231 -22.23 2.47 -4.85
C GLY A 231 -23.09 2.20 -6.09
N ARG A 232 -23.24 0.94 -6.46
CA ARG A 232 -23.95 0.54 -7.67
C ARG A 232 -25.47 0.56 -7.49
N PRO A 233 -26.21 1.34 -8.28
CA PRO A 233 -27.66 1.22 -8.36
C PRO A 233 -28.04 0.00 -9.21
N GLY A 234 -29.10 -0.72 -8.80
CA GLY A 234 -29.74 -1.73 -9.64
C GLY A 234 -29.30 -3.17 -9.44
N ASP A 235 -28.58 -3.47 -8.36
CA ASP A 235 -28.40 -4.84 -7.85
C ASP A 235 -29.72 -5.34 -7.25
N THR A 236 -30.35 -6.32 -7.89
CA THR A 236 -31.74 -6.72 -7.62
C THR A 236 -31.88 -8.04 -6.86
N ASP A 237 -30.84 -8.88 -6.80
CA ASP A 237 -30.98 -10.23 -6.25
C ASP A 237 -31.18 -10.22 -4.73
N GLY A 238 -30.54 -9.27 -4.04
CA GLY A 238 -30.57 -9.14 -2.58
C GLY A 238 -31.83 -8.47 -2.02
N LEU A 239 -31.99 -8.56 -0.69
CA LEU A 239 -32.96 -7.82 0.12
C LEU A 239 -32.23 -6.69 0.84
N GLN A 240 -31.82 -5.67 0.09
CA GLN A 240 -31.12 -4.52 0.63
C GLN A 240 -32.10 -3.36 0.77
N VAL A 241 -32.18 -2.77 1.96
CA VAL A 241 -32.96 -1.54 2.18
C VAL A 241 -32.09 -0.33 1.85
N ALA A 242 -31.05 -0.10 2.65
CA ALA A 242 -30.12 1.02 2.46
C ALA A 242 -28.67 0.58 2.22
N GLY A 243 -28.27 -0.62 2.68
CA GLY A 243 -26.88 -1.11 2.56
C GLY A 243 -25.87 -0.44 3.49
N LEU A 244 -26.33 0.27 4.51
CA LEU A 244 -25.47 0.97 5.46
C LEU A 244 -24.79 0.02 6.47
N ASP A 245 -25.11 -1.27 6.40
CA ASP A 245 -24.50 -2.35 7.14
C ASP A 245 -23.30 -2.98 6.40
N CYS A 246 -22.90 -2.44 5.23
CA CYS A 246 -21.70 -2.91 4.55
C CYS A 246 -20.44 -2.66 5.39
N LEU A 247 -19.58 -3.67 5.52
CA LEU A 247 -18.41 -3.62 6.40
C LEU A 247 -17.18 -2.99 5.76
N ALA A 248 -17.13 -2.95 4.43
CA ALA A 248 -15.95 -2.60 3.64
C ALA A 248 -15.18 -1.36 4.14
N PHE A 249 -15.87 -0.25 4.37
CA PHE A 249 -15.20 1.01 4.74
C PHE A 249 -14.57 0.94 6.13
N GLY A 250 -15.23 0.26 7.08
CA GLY A 250 -14.68 0.02 8.42
C GLY A 250 -13.51 -0.97 8.38
N LEU A 251 -13.67 -2.09 7.68
CA LEU A 251 -12.60 -3.10 7.51
C LEU A 251 -11.37 -2.51 6.82
N TRP A 252 -11.55 -1.63 5.83
CA TRP A 252 -10.46 -0.93 5.16
C TRP A 252 -9.73 0.02 6.10
N ALA A 253 -10.47 0.89 6.81
CA ALA A 253 -9.88 1.82 7.77
C ALA A 253 -9.13 1.10 8.91
N GLU A 254 -9.57 -0.09 9.30
CA GLU A 254 -8.87 -0.94 10.26
C GLU A 254 -7.48 -1.39 9.80
N LEU A 255 -7.15 -1.34 8.51
CA LEU A 255 -5.82 -1.69 7.99
C LEU A 255 -4.79 -0.56 8.16
N SER A 256 -5.23 0.70 8.34
CA SER A 256 -4.31 1.84 8.53
C SER A 256 -3.36 1.59 9.71
N ALA A 257 -2.07 1.85 9.52
CA ALA A 257 -0.98 1.54 10.46
C ALA A 257 -0.76 0.06 10.81
N LEU A 258 -1.50 -0.87 10.19
CA LEU A 258 -1.20 -2.32 10.26
C LEU A 258 -0.34 -2.75 9.07
N VAL A 259 -0.75 -2.34 7.88
CA VAL A 259 -0.08 -2.65 6.61
C VAL A 259 -0.03 -1.38 5.75
N PRO A 260 0.99 -1.20 4.89
CA PRO A 260 0.99 -0.09 3.95
C PRO A 260 -0.20 -0.14 2.99
N LEU A 261 -0.92 0.97 2.86
CA LEU A 261 -2.07 1.13 1.97
C LEU A 261 -1.75 2.10 0.83
N VAL A 262 -1.68 1.58 -0.40
CA VAL A 262 -1.42 2.36 -1.61
C VAL A 262 -2.72 2.48 -2.40
N GLY A 263 -3.20 3.70 -2.58
CA GLY A 263 -4.33 4.01 -3.45
C GLY A 263 -3.86 4.59 -4.76
N ILE A 264 -4.32 4.03 -5.89
CA ILE A 264 -4.01 4.51 -7.23
C ILE A 264 -5.31 4.91 -7.92
N ASN A 265 -5.36 6.11 -8.50
CA ASN A 265 -6.48 6.53 -9.31
C ASN A 265 -6.06 6.98 -10.71
N SER A 266 -6.82 6.52 -11.71
CA SER A 266 -6.85 7.08 -13.06
C SER A 266 -8.29 7.26 -13.48
N GLY A 267 -8.68 8.46 -13.93
CA GLY A 267 -10.06 8.78 -14.24
C GLY A 267 -10.94 9.12 -13.02
N TYR A 268 -12.19 8.68 -13.02
CA TYR A 268 -13.20 9.13 -12.05
C TYR A 268 -13.20 8.28 -10.77
N CYS A 269 -13.11 8.94 -9.60
CA CYS A 269 -13.17 8.30 -8.29
C CYS A 269 -14.21 8.98 -7.41
N PHE A 270 -15.39 8.39 -7.28
CA PHE A 270 -16.51 9.01 -6.55
C PHE A 270 -17.07 8.17 -5.41
N ALA A 271 -17.59 8.87 -4.40
CA ALA A 271 -18.30 8.30 -3.26
C ALA A 271 -17.52 7.18 -2.55
N GLY A 272 -18.03 5.95 -2.51
CA GLY A 272 -17.37 4.84 -1.83
C GLY A 272 -15.97 4.51 -2.40
N ASN A 273 -15.70 4.81 -3.67
CA ASN A 273 -14.37 4.62 -4.25
C ASN A 273 -13.38 5.65 -3.68
N ALA A 274 -13.81 6.92 -3.64
CA ALA A 274 -13.03 8.00 -3.03
C ALA A 274 -12.85 7.82 -1.52
N ALA A 275 -13.83 7.25 -0.82
CA ALA A 275 -13.72 6.94 0.61
C ALA A 275 -12.62 5.91 0.90
N ILE A 276 -12.49 4.88 0.04
CA ILE A 276 -11.38 3.91 0.13
C ILE A 276 -10.04 4.61 -0.17
N LEU A 277 -9.98 5.40 -1.25
CA LEU A 277 -8.78 6.13 -1.65
C LEU A 277 -8.29 7.10 -0.55
N GLY A 278 -9.19 7.86 0.05
CA GLY A 278 -8.86 8.83 1.11
C GLY A 278 -8.42 8.21 2.44
N CYS A 279 -8.58 6.90 2.61
CA CYS A 279 -8.06 6.15 3.76
C CYS A 279 -6.68 5.52 3.52
N CYS A 280 -6.09 5.69 2.33
CA CYS A 280 -4.77 5.18 2.02
C CYS A 280 -3.65 6.00 2.70
N ASP A 281 -2.49 5.36 2.87
CA ASP A 281 -1.28 6.03 3.36
C ASP A 281 -0.69 6.95 2.27
N VAL A 282 -0.83 6.54 1.01
CA VAL A 282 -0.48 7.35 -0.16
C VAL A 282 -1.57 7.28 -1.24
N VAL A 283 -1.90 8.44 -1.81
CA VAL A 283 -2.76 8.61 -2.98
C VAL A 283 -1.89 9.00 -4.18
N ILE A 284 -1.76 8.06 -5.12
CA ILE A 284 -1.13 8.26 -6.42
C ILE A 284 -2.24 8.50 -7.44
N ALA A 285 -2.22 9.63 -8.13
CA ALA A 285 -3.27 9.97 -9.10
C ALA A 285 -2.69 10.49 -10.41
N THR A 286 -3.22 9.99 -11.52
CA THR A 286 -2.88 10.46 -12.87
C THR A 286 -3.47 11.84 -13.14
N GLU A 287 -2.90 12.58 -14.09
CA GLU A 287 -3.36 13.93 -14.45
C GLU A 287 -4.85 13.99 -14.86
N ASN A 288 -5.39 12.91 -15.45
CA ASN A 288 -6.79 12.84 -15.86
C ASN A 288 -7.77 12.50 -14.70
N SER A 289 -7.29 12.44 -13.45
CA SER A 289 -8.10 12.06 -12.30
C SER A 289 -9.08 13.13 -11.84
N ASN A 290 -10.24 12.67 -11.37
CA ASN A 290 -11.27 13.48 -10.72
C ASN A 290 -11.79 12.75 -9.50
N ILE A 291 -11.55 13.30 -8.30
CA ILE A 291 -11.75 12.62 -7.02
C ILE A 291 -12.79 13.39 -6.21
N GLY A 292 -13.85 12.75 -5.72
CA GLY A 292 -14.85 13.46 -4.93
C GLY A 292 -15.75 12.55 -4.10
N MET A 293 -16.21 13.06 -2.95
CA MET A 293 -17.12 12.28 -2.09
C MET A 293 -18.53 12.09 -2.68
N GLY A 294 -18.88 12.83 -3.74
CA GLY A 294 -20.11 12.63 -4.49
C GLY A 294 -19.86 12.82 -5.99
N GLY A 295 -20.39 11.89 -6.80
CA GLY A 295 -20.40 12.04 -8.26
C GLY A 295 -21.59 12.90 -8.73
N PRO A 296 -21.70 13.17 -10.05
CA PRO A 296 -22.70 14.10 -10.59
C PRO A 296 -24.14 13.79 -10.16
N ALA A 297 -24.54 12.52 -10.20
CA ALA A 297 -25.89 12.11 -9.82
C ALA A 297 -26.20 12.36 -8.33
N MET A 298 -25.20 12.29 -7.44
CA MET A 298 -25.38 12.58 -6.02
C MET A 298 -25.50 14.08 -5.77
N ILE A 299 -24.71 14.89 -6.48
CA ILE A 299 -24.74 16.36 -6.40
C ILE A 299 -26.09 16.89 -6.90
N GLU A 300 -26.52 16.42 -8.07
CA GLU A 300 -27.82 16.77 -8.65
C GLU A 300 -28.97 16.29 -7.75
N GLY A 301 -28.90 15.05 -7.27
CA GLY A 301 -29.89 14.50 -6.33
C GLY A 301 -29.98 15.27 -5.01
N GLY A 302 -28.92 15.96 -4.60
CA GLY A 302 -28.88 16.87 -3.44
C GLY A 302 -29.38 18.29 -3.72
N GLY A 303 -29.76 18.61 -4.97
CA GLY A 303 -30.22 19.94 -5.37
C GLY A 303 -29.11 20.99 -5.48
N LEU A 304 -27.85 20.57 -5.60
CA LEU A 304 -26.68 21.47 -5.66
C LEU A 304 -26.33 21.92 -7.08
N GLY A 305 -27.10 21.48 -8.08
CA GLY A 305 -26.90 21.76 -9.50
C GLY A 305 -26.40 20.54 -10.29
N THR A 306 -26.22 20.74 -11.59
CA THR A 306 -25.70 19.72 -12.50
C THR A 306 -24.27 20.11 -12.89
N TYR A 307 -23.35 19.17 -12.76
CA TYR A 307 -21.93 19.37 -13.06
C TYR A 307 -21.43 18.24 -13.96
N ASP A 308 -20.49 18.56 -14.84
CA ASP A 308 -19.72 17.55 -15.55
C ASP A 308 -18.83 16.80 -14.54
N PRO A 309 -18.66 15.46 -14.66
CA PRO A 309 -17.71 14.71 -13.85
C PRO A 309 -16.31 15.34 -13.74
N LYS A 310 -15.83 16.03 -14.79
CA LYS A 310 -14.51 16.69 -14.83
C LYS A 310 -14.43 17.97 -14.00
N GLU A 311 -15.55 18.50 -13.54
CA GLU A 311 -15.60 19.66 -12.64
C GLU A 311 -15.49 19.24 -11.17
N ILE A 312 -15.56 17.94 -10.87
CA ILE A 312 -15.62 17.41 -9.51
C ILE A 312 -14.24 16.93 -9.08
N GLY A 313 -13.59 17.76 -8.27
CA GLY A 313 -12.26 17.47 -7.71
C GLY A 313 -11.20 17.15 -8.76
N PRO A 314 -10.98 18.05 -9.73
CA PRO A 314 -9.91 17.91 -10.72
C PRO A 314 -8.52 17.96 -10.05
N MET A 315 -7.52 17.37 -10.72
CA MET A 315 -6.13 17.36 -10.26
C MET A 315 -5.54 18.75 -9.97
N GLU A 316 -5.98 19.77 -10.70
CA GLU A 316 -5.63 21.20 -10.48
C GLU A 316 -6.04 21.73 -9.09
N ILE A 317 -6.90 21.00 -8.38
CA ILE A 317 -7.31 21.31 -7.01
C ILE A 317 -6.73 20.25 -6.05
N GLN A 318 -6.87 18.97 -6.38
CA GLN A 318 -6.60 17.87 -5.44
C GLN A 318 -5.12 17.71 -5.05
N ARG A 319 -4.19 18.13 -5.91
CA ARG A 319 -2.76 18.13 -5.54
C ARG A 319 -2.39 19.25 -4.57
N TYR A 320 -3.08 20.40 -4.65
CA TYR A 320 -2.78 21.58 -3.83
C TYR A 320 -3.50 21.59 -2.49
N ASN A 321 -4.60 20.84 -2.36
CA ASN A 321 -5.33 20.70 -1.09
C ASN A 321 -4.91 19.46 -0.27
N GLY A 322 -3.82 18.77 -0.66
CA GLY A 322 -3.26 17.65 0.09
C GLY A 322 -4.03 16.32 -0.03
N VAL A 323 -5.08 16.22 -0.85
CA VAL A 323 -5.78 14.95 -1.11
C VAL A 323 -4.94 13.99 -1.93
N VAL A 324 -4.24 14.49 -2.95
CA VAL A 324 -3.30 13.69 -3.75
C VAL A 324 -1.90 13.90 -3.22
N ASP A 325 -1.23 12.79 -2.88
CA ASP A 325 0.13 12.79 -2.37
C ASP A 325 1.16 12.82 -3.52
N ILE A 326 0.91 12.06 -4.59
CA ILE A 326 1.79 11.98 -5.76
C ILE A 326 0.98 12.08 -7.04
N SER A 327 1.21 13.15 -7.80
CA SER A 327 0.65 13.33 -9.15
C SER A 327 1.60 12.69 -10.17
N VAL A 328 1.04 11.87 -11.06
CA VAL A 328 1.76 11.20 -12.15
C VAL A 328 1.07 11.48 -13.48
N ILE A 329 1.75 11.26 -14.60
CA ILE A 329 1.24 11.54 -15.94
C ILE A 329 0.17 10.52 -16.31
N ASP A 330 0.47 9.23 -16.14
CA ASP A 330 -0.39 8.14 -16.57
C ASP A 330 -0.29 6.89 -15.66
N GLU A 331 -0.99 5.83 -16.05
CA GLU A 331 -1.06 4.58 -15.29
C GLU A 331 0.28 3.81 -15.28
N GLU A 332 1.16 4.02 -16.27
CA GLU A 332 2.49 3.41 -16.30
C GLU A 332 3.35 3.99 -15.19
N GLU A 333 3.43 5.32 -15.14
CA GLU A 333 4.15 6.01 -14.07
C GLU A 333 3.54 5.71 -12.70
N ALA A 334 2.20 5.61 -12.61
CA ALA A 334 1.52 5.24 -11.37
C ALA A 334 1.98 3.89 -10.83
N VAL A 335 2.14 2.88 -11.69
CA VAL A 335 2.65 1.54 -11.31
C VAL A 335 4.11 1.63 -10.85
N GLN A 336 4.96 2.37 -11.57
CA GLN A 336 6.37 2.53 -11.18
C GLN A 336 6.50 3.23 -9.82
N VAL A 337 5.70 4.27 -9.58
CA VAL A 337 5.66 4.97 -8.29
C VAL A 337 5.11 4.08 -7.19
N ALA A 338 4.10 3.26 -7.45
CA ALA A 338 3.58 2.31 -6.47
C ALA A 338 4.63 1.25 -6.09
N LYS A 339 5.35 0.70 -7.07
CA LYS A 339 6.49 -0.20 -6.84
C LYS A 339 7.59 0.46 -6.00
N LYS A 340 7.93 1.72 -6.32
CA LYS A 340 8.93 2.49 -5.57
C LYS A 340 8.47 2.76 -4.14
N TYR A 341 7.24 3.22 -3.96
CA TYR A 341 6.64 3.50 -2.65
C TYR A 341 6.62 2.24 -1.77
N ILE A 342 6.16 1.09 -2.30
CA ILE A 342 6.11 -0.11 -1.48
C ILE A 342 7.51 -0.61 -1.09
N SER A 343 8.51 -0.41 -1.94
CA SER A 343 9.89 -0.82 -1.67
C SER A 343 10.45 -0.33 -0.33
N TYR A 344 10.09 0.88 0.13
CA TYR A 344 10.58 1.42 1.40
C TYR A 344 10.11 0.62 2.62
N PHE A 345 9.03 -0.15 2.47
CA PHE A 345 8.45 -0.99 3.52
C PHE A 345 8.82 -2.48 3.37
N GLN A 346 9.56 -2.85 2.31
CA GLN A 346 9.98 -4.23 2.03
C GLN A 346 11.40 -4.54 2.52
N GLY A 347 12.14 -3.51 2.96
CA GLY A 347 13.46 -3.65 3.58
C GLY A 347 14.56 -2.89 2.85
N PRO A 348 15.84 -3.17 3.17
CA PRO A 348 16.99 -2.53 2.55
C PRO A 348 17.30 -3.07 1.16
N ILE A 349 17.97 -2.26 0.34
CA ILE A 349 18.50 -2.66 -0.98
C ILE A 349 20.03 -2.80 -0.89
N ALA A 350 20.60 -3.85 -1.50
CA ALA A 350 22.03 -4.13 -1.40
C ALA A 350 22.88 -3.16 -2.25
N ASP A 351 22.46 -2.92 -3.49
CA ASP A 351 23.17 -2.07 -4.44
C ASP A 351 22.67 -0.63 -4.33
N TRP A 352 23.60 0.29 -4.06
CA TRP A 352 23.31 1.71 -3.93
C TRP A 352 24.51 2.53 -4.37
N GLU A 353 24.22 3.74 -4.86
CA GLU A 353 25.21 4.76 -5.20
C GLU A 353 24.86 6.05 -4.48
N CYS A 354 25.83 6.96 -4.35
CA CYS A 354 25.57 8.30 -3.83
C CYS A 354 26.44 9.33 -4.53
N SER A 355 25.97 10.58 -4.53
CA SER A 355 26.71 11.73 -5.04
C SER A 355 27.99 12.00 -4.24
N ASP A 356 28.93 12.75 -4.85
CA ASP A 356 30.10 13.26 -4.13
C ASP A 356 29.66 14.24 -3.03
N GLN A 357 29.80 13.81 -1.77
CA GLN A 357 29.37 14.55 -0.59
C GLN A 357 30.09 15.89 -0.40
N ARG A 358 31.25 16.10 -1.06
CA ARG A 358 31.98 17.39 -1.00
C ARG A 358 31.16 18.55 -1.58
N GLN A 359 30.19 18.26 -2.45
CA GLN A 359 29.26 19.26 -2.99
C GLN A 359 28.47 19.98 -1.89
N LEU A 360 28.13 19.29 -0.79
CA LEU A 360 27.35 19.84 0.33
C LEU A 360 27.98 21.10 0.94
N ARG A 361 29.31 21.24 0.85
CA ARG A 361 30.04 22.41 1.35
C ARG A 361 29.70 23.72 0.62
N HIS A 362 29.08 23.63 -0.56
CA HIS A 362 28.86 24.77 -1.46
C HIS A 362 27.39 25.04 -1.76
N LEU A 363 26.46 24.15 -1.36
CA LEU A 363 25.04 24.28 -1.68
C LEU A 363 24.33 25.38 -0.89
N ILE A 364 24.84 25.72 0.31
CA ILE A 364 24.32 26.85 1.09
C ILE A 364 25.17 28.09 0.82
N PRO A 365 24.57 29.20 0.31
CA PRO A 365 25.28 30.44 0.12
C PRO A 365 25.83 31.02 1.42
N GLU A 366 27.07 31.53 1.40
CA GLU A 366 27.66 32.25 2.55
C GLU A 366 26.86 33.49 2.94
N ASN A 367 26.20 34.15 1.97
CA ASN A 367 25.26 35.22 2.26
C ASN A 367 23.98 34.64 2.87
N ARG A 368 23.81 34.82 4.19
CA ARG A 368 22.66 34.32 4.97
C ARG A 368 21.28 34.71 4.45
N LEU A 369 21.17 35.80 3.69
CA LEU A 369 19.90 36.26 3.10
C LEU A 369 19.55 35.59 1.77
N ARG A 370 20.51 34.91 1.13
CA ARG A 370 20.31 34.28 -0.18
C ARG A 370 19.64 32.92 -0.02
N VAL A 371 18.56 32.70 -0.74
CA VAL A 371 17.83 31.42 -0.81
C VAL A 371 18.61 30.39 -1.63
N TYR A 372 18.34 29.10 -1.38
CA TYR A 372 18.84 27.94 -2.14
C TYR A 372 17.72 26.89 -2.25
N ASP A 373 17.88 25.88 -3.12
CA ASP A 373 16.96 24.75 -3.19
C ASP A 373 17.43 23.63 -2.26
N VAL A 374 16.63 23.33 -1.24
CA VAL A 374 16.94 22.25 -0.29
C VAL A 374 16.83 20.86 -0.92
N ARG A 375 16.13 20.73 -2.07
CA ARG A 375 16.08 19.45 -2.81
C ARG A 375 17.45 19.03 -3.32
N GLU A 376 18.30 19.97 -3.75
CA GLU A 376 19.68 19.68 -4.14
C GLU A 376 20.49 19.10 -2.96
N ILE A 377 20.24 19.56 -1.73
CA ILE A 377 20.87 19.01 -0.53
C ILE A 377 20.38 17.58 -0.26
N ILE A 378 19.07 17.35 -0.35
CA ILE A 378 18.46 16.02 -0.18
C ILE A 378 19.06 15.05 -1.22
N GLU A 379 19.11 15.44 -2.49
CA GLU A 379 19.69 14.65 -3.60
C GLU A 379 21.16 14.27 -3.37
N VAL A 380 21.95 15.15 -2.75
CA VAL A 380 23.35 14.83 -2.48
C VAL A 380 23.50 13.93 -1.25
N ILE A 381 22.72 14.12 -0.17
CA ILE A 381 22.87 13.32 1.07
C ILE A 381 22.46 11.85 0.87
N PHE A 382 21.34 11.62 0.20
CA PHE A 382 20.71 10.30 0.09
C PHE A 382 21.17 9.53 -1.14
N ASP A 383 20.79 8.25 -1.22
CA ASP A 383 21.18 7.38 -2.33
C ASP A 383 20.58 7.87 -3.66
N SER A 384 21.36 7.78 -4.73
CA SER A 384 20.91 8.12 -6.10
C SER A 384 19.66 7.32 -6.46
N ASP A 385 18.71 7.93 -7.17
CA ASP A 385 17.41 7.34 -7.58
C ASP A 385 16.52 6.83 -6.43
N SER A 386 16.86 7.10 -5.17
CA SER A 386 16.10 6.64 -4.00
C SER A 386 15.02 7.60 -3.52
N LEU A 387 14.97 8.83 -4.02
CA LEU A 387 14.04 9.85 -3.52
C LEU A 387 12.61 9.65 -4.06
N LEU A 388 11.63 9.77 -3.17
CA LEU A 388 10.22 9.87 -3.49
C LEU A 388 9.57 10.95 -2.62
N GLU A 389 9.39 12.15 -3.19
CA GLU A 389 8.75 13.27 -2.50
C GLU A 389 7.23 13.05 -2.39
N ILE A 390 6.69 13.26 -1.20
CA ILE A 390 5.28 13.05 -0.84
C ILE A 390 4.60 14.41 -0.61
N ARG A 391 3.40 14.62 -1.17
CA ARG A 391 2.63 15.88 -1.11
C ARG A 391 3.44 17.10 -1.56
N LYS A 392 4.16 17.00 -2.68
CA LYS A 392 5.04 18.09 -3.19
C LYS A 392 4.35 19.46 -3.28
N ASP A 393 3.06 19.49 -3.61
CA ASP A 393 2.31 20.73 -3.88
C ASP A 393 1.45 21.23 -2.71
N PHE A 394 1.45 20.52 -1.58
CA PHE A 394 0.74 20.90 -0.35
C PHE A 394 1.74 21.16 0.78
N GLY A 395 1.41 22.10 1.69
CA GLY A 395 2.26 22.42 2.84
C GLY A 395 3.69 22.80 2.45
N LEU A 396 3.84 23.71 1.49
CA LEU A 396 5.09 23.99 0.76
C LEU A 396 6.28 24.41 1.64
N GLY A 397 6.03 24.88 2.87
CA GLY A 397 7.05 25.24 3.85
C GLY A 397 7.88 24.04 4.35
N ILE A 398 7.36 22.82 4.22
CA ILE A 398 8.05 21.58 4.57
C ILE A 398 7.99 20.57 3.39
N ILE A 399 9.14 20.00 3.08
CA ILE A 399 9.29 18.87 2.16
C ILE A 399 9.30 17.59 2.98
N THR A 400 8.58 16.59 2.50
CA THR A 400 8.52 15.23 3.07
C THR A 400 8.89 14.23 1.99
N THR A 401 9.89 13.40 2.24
CA THR A 401 10.46 12.52 1.21
C THR A 401 10.80 11.16 1.82
N LEU A 402 10.43 10.08 1.15
CA LEU A 402 11.00 8.75 1.41
C LEU A 402 12.30 8.62 0.63
N ALA A 403 13.36 8.15 1.28
CA ALA A 403 14.69 8.06 0.71
C ALA A 403 15.42 6.80 1.20
N ARG A 404 16.63 6.56 0.67
CA ARG A 404 17.55 5.55 1.20
C ARG A 404 18.91 6.13 1.54
N ILE A 405 19.58 5.50 2.50
CA ILE A 405 20.98 5.75 2.82
C ILE A 405 21.68 4.43 3.07
N GLU A 406 22.67 4.14 2.22
CA GLU A 406 23.32 2.83 2.19
C GLU A 406 22.30 1.69 2.05
N GLY A 407 21.28 1.90 1.20
CA GLY A 407 20.19 0.99 0.95
C GLY A 407 19.07 0.99 2.00
N GLN A 408 19.30 1.57 3.19
CA GLN A 408 18.33 1.56 4.30
C GLN A 408 17.23 2.61 4.08
N PRO A 409 15.93 2.26 4.17
CA PRO A 409 14.85 3.20 3.98
C PRO A 409 14.72 4.18 5.16
N VAL A 410 14.51 5.46 4.85
CA VAL A 410 14.33 6.55 5.82
C VAL A 410 13.27 7.54 5.36
N GLY A 411 12.60 8.17 6.32
CA GLY A 411 11.82 9.37 6.08
C GLY A 411 12.67 10.62 6.25
N VAL A 412 12.41 11.65 5.44
CA VAL A 412 13.12 12.93 5.45
C VAL A 412 12.11 14.06 5.56
N ILE A 413 12.32 14.97 6.51
CA ILE A 413 11.57 16.22 6.64
C ILE A 413 12.56 17.38 6.49
N ALA A 414 12.29 18.32 5.59
CA ALA A 414 13.16 19.47 5.37
C ALA A 414 12.37 20.77 5.26
N ASN A 415 12.87 21.85 5.88
CA ASN A 415 12.28 23.17 5.64
C ASN A 415 12.60 23.66 4.23
N ASN A 416 11.64 24.29 3.57
CA ASN A 416 11.82 24.89 2.25
C ASN A 416 12.07 26.40 2.38
N PRO A 417 13.32 26.88 2.35
CA PRO A 417 13.62 28.31 2.51
C PRO A 417 13.07 29.19 1.38
N ALA A 418 12.70 28.61 0.22
CA ALA A 418 12.06 29.33 -0.87
C ALA A 418 10.58 29.63 -0.62
N HIS A 419 9.95 29.00 0.37
CA HIS A 419 8.57 29.28 0.77
C HIS A 419 8.54 29.95 2.14
N LEU A 420 8.06 31.20 2.20
CA LEU A 420 7.96 31.97 3.45
C LEU A 420 9.28 32.02 4.25
N GLY A 421 10.42 31.95 3.56
CA GLY A 421 11.73 31.89 4.20
C GLY A 421 11.98 30.61 5.01
N GLY A 422 11.21 29.54 4.83
CA GLY A 422 11.29 28.30 5.61
C GLY A 422 10.45 28.32 6.89
N ALA A 423 9.58 29.32 7.06
CA ALA A 423 8.65 29.36 8.17
C ALA A 423 7.63 28.22 8.08
N ILE A 424 7.21 27.71 9.23
CA ILE A 424 6.26 26.59 9.33
C ILE A 424 4.86 27.14 9.58
N ASP A 425 3.96 27.00 8.60
CA ASP A 425 2.55 27.37 8.67
C ASP A 425 1.64 26.16 8.99
N SER A 426 0.31 26.36 9.00
CA SER A 426 -0.65 25.28 9.33
C SER A 426 -0.51 24.07 8.42
N ASP A 427 -0.47 24.28 7.10
CA ASP A 427 -0.44 23.19 6.13
C ASP A 427 0.89 22.43 6.18
N ALA A 428 2.02 23.14 6.32
CA ALA A 428 3.32 22.49 6.50
C ALA A 428 3.39 21.70 7.81
N ALA A 429 2.80 22.21 8.90
CA ALA A 429 2.75 21.51 10.18
C ALA A 429 1.90 20.22 10.09
N ASP A 430 0.73 20.27 9.45
CA ASP A 430 -0.10 19.08 9.23
C ASP A 430 0.62 18.04 8.36
N LYS A 431 1.20 18.47 7.24
CA LYS A 431 2.00 17.61 6.36
C LYS A 431 3.12 16.90 7.11
N ALA A 432 3.91 17.65 7.89
CA ALA A 432 4.99 17.09 8.70
C ALA A 432 4.46 16.10 9.74
N SER A 433 3.39 16.47 10.47
CA SER A 433 2.76 15.62 11.47
C SER A 433 2.21 14.32 10.88
N ARG A 434 1.57 14.32 9.71
CA ARG A 434 1.10 13.09 9.07
C ARG A 434 2.27 12.21 8.62
N PHE A 435 3.29 12.81 8.00
CA PHE A 435 4.46 12.06 7.56
C PHE A 435 5.24 11.42 8.73
N MET A 436 5.36 12.12 9.86
CA MET A 436 5.89 11.55 11.10
C MET A 436 5.11 10.30 11.54
N GLN A 437 3.78 10.31 11.44
CA GLN A 437 2.95 9.15 11.79
C GLN A 437 3.16 7.97 10.84
N LEU A 438 3.30 8.25 9.54
CA LEU A 438 3.61 7.24 8.51
C LEU A 438 4.94 6.55 8.81
N CYS A 439 6.00 7.34 8.98
CA CYS A 439 7.32 6.81 9.31
C CYS A 439 7.31 6.04 10.62
N ASP A 440 6.64 6.57 11.64
CA ASP A 440 6.55 5.89 12.93
C ASP A 440 5.83 4.55 12.78
N ALA A 441 4.65 4.51 12.16
CA ALA A 441 3.82 3.31 12.01
C ALA A 441 4.56 2.12 11.40
N PHE A 442 5.46 2.37 10.45
CA PHE A 442 6.22 1.34 9.73
C PHE A 442 7.71 1.32 10.08
N ASP A 443 8.06 1.85 11.25
CA ASP A 443 9.41 1.78 11.83
C ASP A 443 10.52 2.36 10.92
N LEU A 444 10.18 3.36 10.10
CA LEU A 444 11.15 4.11 9.29
C LEU A 444 11.82 5.20 10.13
N PRO A 445 13.16 5.19 10.27
CA PRO A 445 13.90 6.29 10.89
C PRO A 445 13.65 7.64 10.22
N LEU A 446 13.67 8.72 10.99
CA LEU A 446 13.37 10.07 10.50
C LEU A 446 14.59 10.99 10.55
N VAL A 447 14.93 11.59 9.41
CA VAL A 447 16.00 12.60 9.28
C VAL A 447 15.37 13.98 9.09
N ASN A 448 15.68 14.91 10.00
CA ASN A 448 15.18 16.28 9.94
C ASN A 448 16.29 17.24 9.44
N LEU A 449 16.06 17.91 8.33
CA LEU A 449 16.93 18.96 7.78
C LEU A 449 16.34 20.34 8.11
N CYS A 450 16.94 21.01 9.10
CA CYS A 450 16.39 22.23 9.69
C CYS A 450 16.99 23.49 9.06
N ASP A 451 16.14 24.32 8.44
CA ASP A 451 16.45 25.69 8.00
C ASP A 451 15.19 26.57 8.17
N THR A 452 14.81 26.84 9.42
CA THR A 452 13.57 27.54 9.75
C THR A 452 13.78 28.79 10.61
N PRO A 453 13.12 29.92 10.29
CA PRO A 453 12.97 31.06 11.18
C PRO A 453 11.98 30.82 12.33
N GLY A 454 11.36 29.63 12.39
CA GLY A 454 10.36 29.26 13.37
C GLY A 454 8.97 29.07 12.74
N PHE A 455 7.94 29.07 13.59
CA PHE A 455 6.57 29.08 13.09
C PHE A 455 6.26 30.40 12.38
N MET A 456 5.35 30.34 11.42
CA MET A 456 4.74 31.53 10.87
C MET A 456 4.05 32.34 11.98
N VAL A 457 3.95 33.65 11.83
CA VAL A 457 3.33 34.53 12.82
C VAL A 457 2.47 35.59 12.16
N GLY A 458 1.56 36.16 12.94
CA GLY A 458 0.74 37.31 12.54
C GLY A 458 -0.74 36.95 12.39
N PRO A 459 -1.64 37.96 12.41
CA PRO A 459 -3.08 37.72 12.50
C PRO A 459 -3.66 36.85 11.40
N GLU A 460 -3.12 36.92 10.17
CA GLU A 460 -3.59 36.08 9.06
C GLU A 460 -3.22 34.61 9.24
N ALA A 461 -2.03 34.31 9.77
CA ALA A 461 -1.65 32.95 10.10
C ALA A 461 -2.50 32.40 11.26
N GLU A 462 -2.86 33.23 12.24
CA GLU A 462 -3.72 32.77 13.34
C GLU A 462 -5.15 32.41 12.89
N LYS A 463 -5.65 33.00 11.80
CA LYS A 463 -6.97 32.64 11.23
C LYS A 463 -7.04 31.22 10.70
N THR A 464 -5.90 30.61 10.35
CA THR A 464 -5.82 29.21 9.89
C THR A 464 -5.77 28.23 11.06
N GLY A 465 -5.99 28.68 12.31
CA GLY A 465 -5.92 27.83 13.48
C GLY A 465 -4.51 27.40 13.86
N LEU A 466 -3.49 28.17 13.44
CA LEU A 466 -2.06 27.84 13.52
C LEU A 466 -1.65 27.17 14.83
N VAL A 467 -2.05 27.73 15.98
CA VAL A 467 -1.74 27.19 17.32
C VAL A 467 -1.99 25.68 17.42
N ARG A 468 -3.12 25.18 16.89
CA ARG A 468 -3.45 23.75 16.93
C ARG A 468 -2.61 22.94 15.95
N HIS A 469 -2.42 23.43 14.73
CA HIS A 469 -1.65 22.75 13.69
C HIS A 469 -0.17 22.59 14.09
N VAL A 470 0.49 23.66 14.54
CA VAL A 470 1.88 23.57 14.99
C VAL A 470 2.04 22.77 16.29
N SER A 471 1.01 22.74 17.15
CA SER A 471 0.98 21.85 18.32
C SER A 471 0.94 20.37 17.95
N ARG A 472 0.34 20.01 16.79
CA ARG A 472 0.33 18.61 16.29
C ARG A 472 1.76 18.11 16.07
N MET A 473 2.70 18.96 15.62
CA MET A 473 4.09 18.54 15.43
C MET A 473 4.72 18.06 16.74
N PHE A 474 4.55 18.81 17.83
CA PHE A 474 5.09 18.42 19.14
C PHE A 474 4.48 17.13 19.67
N VAL A 475 3.14 17.05 19.67
CA VAL A 475 2.43 15.89 20.22
C VAL A 475 2.74 14.63 19.40
N THR A 476 2.73 14.72 18.07
CA THR A 476 3.08 13.61 17.20
C THR A 476 4.53 13.20 17.39
N ALA A 477 5.48 14.13 17.31
CA ALA A 477 6.90 13.78 17.41
C ALA A 477 7.26 13.15 18.75
N ARG A 478 6.61 13.60 19.84
CA ARG A 478 6.81 13.01 21.17
C ARG A 478 6.02 11.73 21.42
N SER A 479 5.09 11.36 20.55
CA SER A 479 4.42 10.06 20.59
C SER A 479 5.17 8.98 19.78
N MET A 480 6.16 9.36 18.96
CA MET A 480 6.90 8.42 18.12
C MET A 480 7.89 7.57 18.94
N SER A 481 8.16 6.36 18.46
CA SER A 481 9.20 5.48 19.02
C SER A 481 10.30 5.11 18.02
N ILE A 482 10.27 5.69 16.81
CA ILE A 482 11.37 5.59 15.83
C ILE A 482 12.57 6.46 16.24
N PRO A 483 13.79 6.08 15.82
CA PRO A 483 14.93 6.97 15.91
C PRO A 483 14.73 8.22 15.04
N THR A 484 15.10 9.37 15.57
CA THR A 484 15.09 10.64 14.84
C THR A 484 16.47 11.29 14.93
N CYS A 485 16.92 11.98 13.89
CA CYS A 485 18.13 12.79 13.92
C CYS A 485 17.87 14.15 13.27
N THR A 486 18.65 15.17 13.66
CA THR A 486 18.49 16.53 13.13
C THR A 486 19.82 17.08 12.65
N ILE A 487 19.82 17.65 11.44
CA ILE A 487 20.92 18.41 10.88
C ILE A 487 20.43 19.83 10.65
N VAL A 488 21.00 20.79 11.36
CA VAL A 488 20.72 22.21 11.14
C VAL A 488 21.58 22.72 9.99
N LEU A 489 20.93 22.99 8.87
CA LEU A 489 21.57 23.45 7.63
C LEU A 489 22.00 24.91 7.76
N ARG A 490 21.08 25.77 8.21
CA ARG A 490 21.33 27.20 8.41
C ARG A 490 20.51 27.74 9.58
N LYS A 491 19.25 28.09 9.40
CA LYS A 491 18.45 28.74 10.46
C LYS A 491 17.82 27.74 11.40
N ALA A 492 17.90 28.03 12.69
CA ALA A 492 17.23 27.26 13.73
C ALA A 492 16.70 28.18 14.83
N TYR A 493 15.54 28.80 14.57
CA TYR A 493 14.94 29.75 15.50
C TYR A 493 13.65 29.26 16.18
N GLY A 494 13.58 29.55 17.48
CA GLY A 494 12.38 29.43 18.30
C GLY A 494 11.73 28.04 18.31
N LEU A 495 10.43 28.04 18.61
CA LEU A 495 9.66 26.80 18.77
C LEU A 495 9.54 25.99 17.48
N GLY A 496 9.61 26.62 16.30
CA GLY A 496 9.58 25.90 15.03
C GLY A 496 10.81 25.00 14.84
N ALA A 497 12.00 25.49 15.18
CA ALA A 497 13.22 24.67 15.17
C ALA A 497 13.15 23.53 16.20
N GLN A 498 12.59 23.79 17.39
CA GLN A 498 12.36 22.73 18.37
C GLN A 498 11.38 21.68 17.86
N ALA A 499 10.29 22.07 17.20
CA ALA A 499 9.34 21.15 16.60
C ALA A 499 9.97 20.28 15.50
N MET A 500 10.81 20.88 14.64
CA MET A 500 11.60 20.14 13.64
C MET A 500 12.52 19.12 14.29
N ALA A 501 13.11 19.43 15.44
CA ALA A 501 13.97 18.53 16.19
C ALA A 501 13.21 17.67 17.19
N SER A 502 12.05 17.14 16.79
CA SER A 502 11.24 16.22 17.61
C SER A 502 10.85 16.76 19.00
N GLY A 503 10.70 18.07 19.13
CA GLY A 503 10.34 18.77 20.37
C GLY A 503 11.50 19.51 21.07
N GLY A 504 12.74 19.37 20.59
CA GLY A 504 13.92 20.05 21.14
C GLY A 504 15.23 19.30 20.84
N PHE A 505 16.36 20.01 20.79
CA PHE A 505 17.64 19.52 20.25
C PHE A 505 18.30 18.35 21.01
N LYS A 506 17.74 17.92 22.14
CA LYS A 506 18.23 16.76 22.91
C LYS A 506 17.30 15.55 22.85
N PHE A 507 16.19 15.62 22.12
CA PHE A 507 15.33 14.46 21.86
C PHE A 507 15.79 13.58 20.70
N PRO A 508 16.28 14.12 19.57
CA PRO A 508 16.91 13.31 18.53
C PRO A 508 18.13 12.54 19.06
N LEU A 509 18.48 11.43 18.41
CA LEU A 509 19.70 10.67 18.73
C LEU A 509 20.97 11.50 18.54
N PHE A 510 20.92 12.43 17.58
CA PHE A 510 21.86 13.54 17.51
C PHE A 510 21.16 14.77 16.94
N THR A 511 21.60 15.94 17.37
CA THR A 511 21.38 17.22 16.70
C THR A 511 22.73 17.83 16.38
N ILE A 512 23.10 17.84 15.10
CA ILE A 512 24.34 18.44 14.61
C ILE A 512 24.01 19.62 13.70
N ALA A 513 25.00 20.44 13.41
CA ALA A 513 24.83 21.59 12.54
C ALA A 513 25.94 21.72 11.51
N TRP A 514 25.63 22.37 10.39
CA TRP A 514 26.63 22.80 9.42
C TRP A 514 27.28 24.13 9.85
N PRO A 515 28.45 24.52 9.28
CA PRO A 515 29.14 25.75 9.67
C PRO A 515 28.33 27.01 9.39
N THR A 516 27.38 26.94 8.45
CA THR A 516 26.42 28.00 8.09
C THR A 516 25.32 28.22 9.13
N SER A 517 25.27 27.42 10.19
CA SER A 517 24.16 27.44 11.13
C SER A 517 24.12 28.66 12.04
N GLU A 518 22.90 29.13 12.28
CA GLU A 518 22.56 30.25 13.14
C GLU A 518 21.31 29.94 13.97
N PHE A 519 21.37 30.30 15.25
CA PHE A 519 20.42 29.90 16.28
C PHE A 519 19.87 31.12 17.04
N GLY A 520 18.70 30.96 17.64
CA GLY A 520 18.15 31.94 18.58
C GLY A 520 16.75 31.60 19.05
N GLY A 521 16.32 32.17 20.19
CA GLY A 521 14.95 31.99 20.69
C GLY A 521 13.87 32.61 19.80
N MET A 522 14.24 33.60 18.99
CA MET A 522 13.45 34.24 17.95
C MET A 522 14.40 34.85 16.90
N GLY A 523 13.87 35.40 15.80
CA GLY A 523 14.69 36.13 14.82
C GLY A 523 15.51 37.24 15.49
N LEU A 524 16.80 37.32 15.14
CA LEU A 524 17.79 38.17 15.81
C LEU A 524 17.40 39.65 15.78
N GLU A 525 16.88 40.11 14.64
CA GLU A 525 16.39 41.46 14.42
C GLU A 525 15.25 41.83 15.38
N GLY A 526 14.35 40.87 15.63
CA GLY A 526 13.24 41.01 16.56
C GLY A 526 13.71 41.01 18.02
N ALA A 527 14.64 40.12 18.36
CA ALA A 527 15.25 40.05 19.69
C ALA A 527 15.93 41.37 20.07
N VAL A 528 16.69 41.97 19.15
CA VAL A 528 17.36 43.27 19.37
C VAL A 528 16.33 44.39 19.55
N LYS A 529 15.32 44.48 18.67
CA LYS A 529 14.26 45.51 18.76
C LYS A 529 13.46 45.44 20.05
N LEU A 530 13.26 44.23 20.60
CA LEU A 530 12.52 44.04 21.84
C LEU A 530 13.39 44.25 23.08
N GLY A 531 14.59 43.65 23.09
CA GLY A 531 15.49 43.64 24.24
C GLY A 531 16.22 44.95 24.49
N TYR A 532 16.56 45.69 23.41
CA TYR A 532 17.31 46.95 23.48
C TYR A 532 16.46 48.16 23.08
N ARG A 533 15.14 48.03 23.17
CA ARG A 533 14.21 49.07 22.72
C ARG A 533 14.49 50.42 23.37
N LYS A 534 14.66 50.43 24.70
CA LYS A 534 14.85 51.66 25.49
C LYS A 534 16.20 52.30 25.18
N GLU A 535 17.24 51.48 25.03
CA GLU A 535 18.59 51.90 24.70
C GLU A 535 18.65 52.53 23.31
N LEU A 536 18.00 51.89 22.32
CA LEU A 536 17.94 52.41 20.94
C LEU A 536 17.07 53.67 20.85
N GLU A 537 15.91 53.72 21.51
CA GLU A 537 15.04 54.90 21.54
C GLU A 537 15.71 56.11 22.22
N ALA A 538 16.66 55.88 23.13
CA ALA A 538 17.42 56.92 23.80
C ALA A 538 18.50 57.58 22.93
N ILE A 539 18.88 56.97 21.79
CA ILE A 539 19.81 57.56 20.82
C ILE A 539 19.03 58.50 19.91
N GLU A 540 19.21 59.82 20.04
CA GLU A 540 18.45 60.82 19.27
C GLU A 540 18.87 60.88 17.79
N ASP A 541 20.15 60.64 17.50
CA ASP A 541 20.68 60.61 16.14
C ASP A 541 20.27 59.32 15.41
N LEU A 542 19.66 59.47 14.23
CA LEU A 542 19.11 58.34 13.48
C LEU A 542 20.19 57.44 12.86
N GLU A 543 21.32 58.01 12.44
CA GLU A 543 22.44 57.23 11.88
C GLU A 543 23.16 56.45 12.98
N GLU A 544 23.39 57.08 14.14
CA GLU A 544 23.97 56.45 15.32
C GLU A 544 23.07 55.32 15.84
N ARG A 545 21.75 55.54 15.87
CA ARG A 545 20.79 54.51 16.28
C ARG A 545 20.80 53.31 15.35
N GLU A 546 20.82 53.54 14.03
CA GLU A 546 20.89 52.45 13.06
C GLU A 546 22.21 51.70 13.17
N SER A 547 23.34 52.40 13.32
CA SER A 547 24.65 51.77 13.53
C SER A 547 24.68 50.94 14.82
N ALA A 548 24.11 51.43 15.93
CA ALA A 548 24.01 50.69 17.18
C ALA A 548 23.10 49.45 17.04
N TYR A 549 21.99 49.59 16.31
CA TYR A 549 21.09 48.47 16.00
C TYR A 549 21.81 47.37 15.22
N GLN A 550 22.51 47.72 14.13
CA GLN A 550 23.27 46.75 13.33
C GLN A 550 24.38 46.08 14.16
N ALA A 551 25.11 46.84 14.98
CA ALA A 551 26.14 46.28 15.85
C ALA A 551 25.58 45.27 16.87
N LEU A 552 24.38 45.51 17.42
CA LEU A 552 23.71 44.57 18.32
C LEU A 552 23.23 43.32 17.57
N VAL A 553 22.73 43.45 16.35
CA VAL A 553 22.33 42.32 15.50
C VAL A 553 23.55 41.46 15.15
N GLU A 554 24.67 42.07 14.74
CA GLU A 554 25.93 41.37 14.46
C GLU A 554 26.44 40.63 15.70
N ARG A 555 26.40 41.27 16.88
CA ARG A 555 26.78 40.62 18.13
C ARG A 555 25.90 39.42 18.46
N MET A 556 24.58 39.55 18.32
CA MET A 556 23.64 38.44 18.54
C MET A 556 23.87 37.32 17.53
N TYR A 557 24.24 37.65 16.30
CA TYR A 557 24.61 36.67 15.28
C TYR A 557 25.89 35.93 15.66
N GLU A 558 26.95 36.62 16.08
CA GLU A 558 28.19 35.98 16.56
C GLU A 558 27.93 35.01 17.71
N VAL A 559 27.07 35.39 18.67
CA VAL A 559 26.66 34.52 19.79
C VAL A 559 25.78 33.36 19.32
N GLY A 560 24.98 33.56 18.28
CA GLY A 560 24.06 32.57 17.72
C GLY A 560 24.67 31.63 16.69
N LYS A 561 25.96 31.73 16.36
CA LYS A 561 26.63 30.80 15.43
C LYS A 561 26.64 29.37 15.99
N GLY A 562 26.60 28.38 15.09
CA GLY A 562 26.63 26.97 15.49
C GLY A 562 27.79 26.59 16.41
N ILE A 563 28.99 27.16 16.21
CA ILE A 563 30.14 26.88 17.08
C ILE A 563 29.87 27.33 18.52
N SER A 564 29.30 28.53 18.71
CA SER A 564 28.90 29.04 20.03
C SER A 564 27.83 28.15 20.67
N MET A 565 26.88 27.65 19.87
CA MET A 565 25.84 26.72 20.32
C MET A 565 26.41 25.36 20.78
N ALA A 566 27.42 24.85 20.06
CA ALA A 566 28.14 23.63 20.39
C ALA A 566 29.05 23.80 21.62
N ASP A 567 29.70 24.96 21.78
CA ASP A 567 30.52 25.28 22.96
C ASP A 567 29.71 25.17 24.27
N HIS A 568 28.41 25.50 24.20
CA HIS A 568 27.47 25.39 25.32
C HIS A 568 26.74 24.03 25.38
N PHE A 569 27.10 23.09 24.49
CA PHE A 569 26.52 21.76 24.38
C PHE A 569 25.00 21.77 24.16
N GLU A 570 24.45 22.83 23.56
CA GLU A 570 23.02 22.86 23.20
C GLU A 570 22.73 22.00 21.95
N ILE A 571 23.74 21.78 21.12
CA ILE A 571 23.81 20.78 20.04
C ILE A 571 25.00 19.85 20.29
N ASP A 572 25.10 18.77 19.52
CA ASP A 572 26.11 17.73 19.74
C ASP A 572 27.42 17.99 19.00
N ASP A 573 27.37 18.60 17.81
CA ASP A 573 28.56 18.99 17.05
C ASP A 573 28.25 20.01 15.93
N VAL A 574 29.29 20.70 15.45
CA VAL A 574 29.29 21.42 14.17
C VAL A 574 30.24 20.71 13.21
N ILE A 575 29.68 20.11 12.17
CA ILE A 575 30.40 19.18 11.31
C ILE A 575 30.76 19.80 9.97
N ASP A 576 31.72 19.19 9.26
CA ASP A 576 31.84 19.38 7.82
C ASP A 576 30.57 18.83 7.14
N PRO A 577 29.88 19.61 6.27
CA PRO A 577 28.67 19.15 5.58
C PRO A 577 28.81 17.78 4.91
N MET A 578 29.99 17.43 4.39
CA MET A 578 30.22 16.13 3.75
C MET A 578 30.11 14.91 4.69
N GLU A 579 30.22 15.12 6.00
CA GLU A 579 30.10 14.04 7.01
C GLU A 579 28.64 13.73 7.37
N SER A 580 27.66 14.52 6.88
CA SER A 580 26.23 14.35 7.20
C SER A 580 25.74 12.91 7.00
N ARG A 581 26.10 12.33 5.86
CA ARG A 581 25.72 10.97 5.48
C ARG A 581 26.31 9.92 6.46
N ARG A 582 27.56 10.11 6.89
CA ARG A 582 28.22 9.23 7.86
C ARG A 582 27.50 9.25 9.21
N TRP A 583 27.12 10.42 9.70
CA TRP A 583 26.36 10.55 10.95
C TRP A 583 25.03 9.80 10.89
N ILE A 584 24.27 9.99 9.80
CA ILE A 584 23.00 9.28 9.61
C ILE A 584 23.23 7.76 9.53
N SER A 585 24.18 7.28 8.71
CA SER A 585 24.49 5.85 8.58
C SER A 585 24.88 5.20 9.93
N HIS A 586 25.74 5.86 10.72
CA HIS A 586 26.12 5.36 12.04
C HIS A 586 24.94 5.32 13.01
N MET A 587 24.04 6.32 12.96
CA MET A 587 22.81 6.31 13.76
C MET A 587 21.93 5.12 13.40
N LEU A 588 21.73 4.85 12.11
CA LEU A 588 20.91 3.72 11.66
C LEU A 588 21.48 2.39 12.13
N LYS A 589 22.80 2.21 12.07
CA LYS A 589 23.50 1.03 12.58
C LYS A 589 23.40 0.89 14.10
N ALA A 590 23.37 1.99 14.84
CA ALA A 590 23.19 1.96 16.30
C ALA A 590 21.73 1.71 16.70
N ALA A 591 20.78 2.21 15.92
CA ALA A 591 19.35 2.08 16.14
C ALA A 591 18.76 0.77 15.58
N SER A 592 19.53 0.00 14.78
CA SER A 592 19.09 -1.26 14.17
C SER A 592 18.89 -2.34 15.24
N SER A 593 17.71 -2.36 15.83
CA SER A 593 17.18 -3.47 16.60
C SER A 593 15.70 -3.61 16.26
N PRO A 594 15.37 -4.28 15.13
CA PRO A 594 13.98 -4.49 14.75
C PRO A 594 13.34 -5.37 15.81
N LYS A 595 12.47 -4.78 16.63
CA LYS A 595 11.56 -5.57 17.46
C LYS A 595 10.50 -6.11 16.51
N GLN A 596 10.49 -7.43 16.29
CA GLN A 596 9.37 -8.08 15.63
C GLN A 596 8.10 -7.72 16.40
N ARG A 597 7.13 -7.08 15.73
CA ARG A 597 5.88 -6.65 16.34
C ARG A 597 4.78 -7.60 15.94
N SER A 598 3.81 -7.78 16.83
CA SER A 598 2.50 -8.32 16.49
C SER A 598 1.51 -7.17 16.43
N GLY A 599 0.85 -7.00 15.27
CA GLY A 599 -0.14 -5.95 15.07
C GLY A 599 0.40 -4.52 15.00
N LYS A 600 -0.50 -3.55 15.19
CA LYS A 600 -0.22 -2.13 14.93
C LYS A 600 0.68 -1.49 15.98
N LYS A 601 1.61 -0.64 15.52
CA LYS A 601 2.34 0.30 16.39
C LYS A 601 1.49 1.49 16.81
N ARG A 602 0.79 2.09 15.84
CA ARG A 602 -0.12 3.23 16.04
C ARG A 602 -1.56 2.75 15.88
N PRO A 603 -2.55 3.35 16.56
CA PRO A 603 -3.95 2.97 16.34
C PRO A 603 -4.39 3.18 14.88
N MET A 604 -3.86 4.23 14.25
CA MET A 604 -4.03 4.61 12.84
C MET A 604 -2.90 5.55 12.41
N ILE A 605 -2.77 5.76 11.10
CA ILE A 605 -2.14 6.95 10.52
C ILE A 605 -3.28 7.91 10.20
N ASP A 606 -3.27 9.11 10.80
CA ASP A 606 -4.27 10.14 10.51
C ASP A 606 -4.27 10.46 9.00
N THR A 607 -5.46 10.61 8.41
CA THR A 607 -5.60 10.91 6.98
C THR A 607 -5.17 12.34 6.63
N TRP A 608 -5.02 13.21 7.64
CA TRP A 608 -4.64 14.62 7.46
C TRP A 608 -3.26 15.00 7.99
#